data_AF-A0A2V8H0Q8-F1
#
_entry.id   AF-A0A2V8H0Q8-F1
#
_cell.length_a   1.000
_cell.length_b   1.000
_cell.length_c   1.000
_cell.angle_alpha   90.00
_cell.angle_beta   90.00
_cell.angle_gamma   90.00
#
_symmetry.space_group_name_H-M   'P 1'
#
loop_
_entity.id
_entity.type
_entity.pdbx_description
1 polymer ?
#
loop_
_entity_poly.entity_id
_entity_poly.type
_entity_poly.pdbx_seq_one_letter_code
_entity_poly.pdbx_strand_id
1 'polypeptide(L)'
;LLPTAMAEAKVAADHAALAAKATSLQMIQTHAGHVINAIDPTIVAQGPGKGYGLKKAAQGVAQHAMFAANAANANDMVKTHSMHVSTAAQNVVAMSDEVVALAQKIRMSTSLDEAKMLAAEMQTKAEQLTTGVDADKNGQISWNKPEGGLAQAQQHMNFMKAAAGTQ
;
A
#
# COMPACT_ATOMS: atom_id res chain seq x y z
N LEU A 1 12.49 -5.13 -0.55
CA LEU A 1 11.32 -4.61 0.19
C LEU A 1 10.25 -4.06 -0.72
N LEU A 2 10.57 -3.20 -1.71
CA LEU A 2 9.54 -2.67 -2.62
C LEU A 2 8.79 -3.76 -3.42
N PRO A 3 9.46 -4.78 -4.01
CA PRO A 3 8.74 -5.88 -4.65
C PRO A 3 7.81 -6.65 -3.69
N THR A 4 8.24 -6.81 -2.42
CA THR A 4 7.42 -7.42 -1.37
C THR A 4 6.19 -6.57 -1.08
N ALA A 5 6.35 -5.25 -0.93
CA ALA A 5 5.24 -4.33 -0.75
C ALA A 5 4.24 -4.42 -1.91
N MET A 6 4.72 -4.40 -3.16
CA MET A 6 3.86 -4.52 -4.34
C MET A 6 3.12 -5.86 -4.40
N ALA A 7 3.77 -6.97 -4.03
CA ALA A 7 3.14 -8.28 -3.99
C ALA A 7 2.02 -8.35 -2.92
N GLU A 8 2.27 -7.82 -1.72
CA GLU A 8 1.27 -7.79 -0.64
C GLU A 8 0.12 -6.82 -0.97
N ALA A 9 0.41 -5.64 -1.54
CA ALA A 9 -0.61 -4.70 -2.01
C ALA A 9 -1.52 -5.33 -3.09
N LYS A 10 -0.93 -6.11 -4.01
CA LYS A 10 -1.71 -6.85 -5.01
C LYS A 10 -2.67 -7.85 -4.36
N VAL A 11 -2.20 -8.62 -3.36
CA VAL A 11 -3.07 -9.57 -2.64
C VAL A 11 -4.20 -8.82 -1.92
N ALA A 12 -3.90 -7.68 -1.27
CA ALA A 12 -4.91 -6.84 -0.64
C ALA A 12 -5.96 -6.34 -1.65
N ALA A 13 -5.53 -5.82 -2.81
CA ALA A 13 -6.44 -5.34 -3.85
C ALA A 13 -7.30 -6.48 -4.45
N ASP A 14 -6.69 -7.63 -4.77
CA ASP A 14 -7.40 -8.79 -5.31
C ASP A 14 -8.49 -9.27 -4.34
N HIS A 15 -8.19 -9.35 -3.04
CA HIS A 15 -9.17 -9.75 -2.03
C HIS A 15 -10.20 -8.68 -1.73
N ALA A 16 -9.86 -7.39 -1.80
CA ALA A 16 -10.83 -6.33 -1.66
C ALA A 16 -11.85 -6.35 -2.81
N ALA A 17 -11.40 -6.61 -4.05
CA ALA A 17 -12.29 -6.81 -5.20
C ALA A 17 -13.18 -8.05 -5.07
N LEU A 18 -12.67 -9.15 -4.50
CA LEU A 18 -13.48 -10.33 -4.19
C LEU A 18 -14.52 -10.04 -3.10
N ALA A 19 -14.18 -9.26 -2.07
CA ALA A 19 -15.12 -8.81 -1.05
C ALA A 19 -16.25 -7.98 -1.68
N ALA A 20 -15.93 -7.02 -2.54
CA ALA A 20 -16.93 -6.17 -3.20
C ALA A 20 -17.91 -6.96 -4.11
N LYS A 21 -17.47 -8.08 -4.68
CA LYS A 21 -18.28 -8.95 -5.55
C LYS A 21 -19.02 -10.06 -4.80
N ALA A 22 -18.73 -10.26 -3.51
CA ALA A 22 -19.29 -11.36 -2.75
C ALA A 22 -20.79 -11.17 -2.47
N THR A 23 -21.53 -12.28 -2.44
CA THR A 23 -23.00 -12.29 -2.30
C THR A 23 -23.48 -12.55 -0.89
N SER A 24 -22.59 -12.91 0.05
CA SER A 24 -22.93 -13.19 1.45
C SER A 24 -22.02 -12.45 2.42
N LEU A 25 -22.54 -12.15 3.61
CA LEU A 25 -21.82 -11.42 4.66
C LEU A 25 -20.54 -12.18 5.07
N GLN A 26 -20.64 -13.50 5.24
CA GLN A 26 -19.51 -14.36 5.60
C GLN A 26 -18.37 -14.28 4.57
N MET A 27 -18.67 -14.27 3.27
CA MET A 27 -17.66 -14.17 2.22
C MET A 27 -16.99 -12.79 2.21
N ILE A 28 -17.78 -11.73 2.39
CA ILE A 28 -17.24 -10.36 2.51
C ILE A 28 -16.28 -10.26 3.70
N GLN A 29 -16.69 -10.78 4.87
CA GLN A 29 -15.88 -10.80 6.09
C GLN A 29 -14.61 -11.63 5.94
N THR A 30 -14.68 -12.77 5.24
CA THR A 30 -13.53 -13.63 4.95
C THR A 30 -12.49 -12.88 4.11
N HIS A 31 -12.92 -12.26 3.02
CA HIS A 31 -12.03 -11.50 2.16
C HIS A 31 -11.47 -10.24 2.84
N ALA A 32 -12.25 -9.54 3.67
CA ALA A 32 -11.73 -8.47 4.51
C ALA A 32 -10.64 -8.98 5.48
N GLY A 33 -10.77 -10.18 6.04
CA GLY A 33 -9.72 -10.83 6.81
C GLY A 33 -8.43 -11.05 6.01
N HIS A 34 -8.55 -11.47 4.75
CA HIS A 34 -7.40 -11.64 3.86
C HIS A 34 -6.71 -10.32 3.51
N VAL A 35 -7.48 -9.23 3.34
CA VAL A 35 -6.93 -7.88 3.17
C VAL A 35 -6.08 -7.48 4.37
N ILE A 36 -6.59 -7.70 5.60
CA ILE A 36 -5.83 -7.43 6.82
C ILE A 36 -4.56 -8.28 6.87
N ASN A 37 -4.64 -9.58 6.56
CA ASN A 37 -3.46 -10.46 6.55
C ASN A 37 -2.36 -9.99 5.58
N ALA A 38 -2.74 -9.55 4.38
CA ALA A 38 -1.77 -9.04 3.40
C ALA A 38 -1.16 -7.70 3.84
N ILE A 39 -1.94 -6.84 4.51
CA ILE A 39 -1.46 -5.53 4.94
C ILE A 39 -0.64 -5.60 6.23
N ASP A 40 -1.20 -6.25 7.24
CA ASP A 40 -0.64 -6.43 8.57
C ASP A 40 -0.99 -7.84 9.12
N PRO A 41 -0.12 -8.84 8.86
CA PRO A 41 -0.33 -10.20 9.34
C PRO A 41 -0.24 -10.33 10.86
N THR A 42 0.15 -9.30 11.60
CA THR A 42 0.14 -9.32 13.08
C THR A 42 -1.27 -9.19 13.65
N ILE A 43 -2.21 -8.62 12.88
CA ILE A 43 -3.62 -8.49 13.25
C ILE A 43 -4.40 -9.75 12.84
N VAL A 44 -4.12 -10.29 11.65
CA VAL A 44 -4.70 -11.55 11.16
C VAL A 44 -3.57 -12.42 10.61
N ALA A 45 -3.18 -13.44 11.37
CA ALA A 45 -2.02 -14.28 11.05
C ALA A 45 -2.23 -15.21 9.84
N GLN A 46 -3.47 -15.66 9.60
CA GLN A 46 -3.79 -16.63 8.56
C GLN A 46 -4.43 -15.94 7.35
N GLY A 47 -3.93 -16.26 6.16
CA GLY A 47 -4.47 -15.75 4.91
C GLY A 47 -3.52 -15.94 3.74
N PRO A 48 -3.88 -15.42 2.56
CA PRO A 48 -3.15 -15.61 1.31
C PRO A 48 -1.99 -14.61 1.11
N GLY A 49 -1.80 -13.67 2.05
CA GLY A 49 -0.64 -12.78 2.06
C GLY A 49 0.66 -13.57 2.11
N LYS A 50 1.76 -12.95 1.70
CA LYS A 50 3.10 -13.59 1.71
C LYS A 50 3.71 -13.66 3.10
N GLY A 51 2.99 -13.21 4.13
CA GLY A 51 3.36 -13.30 5.54
C GLY A 51 4.32 -12.21 6.01
N TYR A 52 4.71 -11.27 5.14
CA TYR A 52 5.59 -10.15 5.51
C TYR A 52 4.78 -8.92 5.93
N GLY A 53 3.69 -8.64 5.21
CA GLY A 53 2.83 -7.48 5.42
C GLY A 53 3.26 -6.26 4.61
N LEU A 54 2.31 -5.68 3.87
CA LEU A 54 2.51 -4.44 3.10
C LEU A 54 3.04 -3.32 3.99
N LYS A 55 2.43 -3.08 5.15
CA LYS A 55 2.75 -1.93 6.01
C LYS A 55 4.21 -1.98 6.44
N LYS A 56 4.66 -3.15 6.92
CA LYS A 56 6.06 -3.40 7.29
C LYS A 56 7.01 -3.25 6.10
N ALA A 57 6.62 -3.76 4.92
CA ALA A 57 7.43 -3.65 3.71
C ALA A 57 7.61 -2.19 3.27
N ALA A 58 6.54 -1.40 3.25
CA ALA A 58 6.55 0.01 2.90
C ALA A 58 7.40 0.84 3.88
N GLN A 59 7.27 0.60 5.20
CA GLN A 59 8.14 1.23 6.20
C GLN A 59 9.62 0.97 5.94
N GLY A 60 9.98 -0.28 5.63
CA GLY A 60 11.35 -0.63 5.32
C GLY A 60 11.84 -0.06 3.98
N VAL A 61 10.95 0.12 2.98
CA VAL A 61 11.29 0.88 1.75
C VAL A 61 11.66 2.31 2.09
N ALA A 62 10.85 3.00 2.90
CA ALA A 62 11.13 4.37 3.30
C ALA A 62 12.47 4.49 4.05
N GLN A 63 12.70 3.59 5.02
CA GLN A 63 13.93 3.57 5.80
C GLN A 63 15.17 3.35 4.92
N HIS A 64 15.13 2.35 4.02
CA HIS A 64 16.27 2.04 3.15
C HIS A 64 16.54 3.13 2.11
N ALA A 65 15.50 3.80 1.61
CA ALA A 65 15.67 4.98 0.75
C ALA A 65 16.44 6.07 1.49
N MET A 66 16.09 6.36 2.75
CA MET A 66 16.81 7.35 3.54
C MET A 66 18.24 6.92 3.90
N PHE A 67 18.53 5.62 4.04
CA PHE A 67 19.91 5.15 4.14
C PHE A 67 20.72 5.44 2.88
N ALA A 68 20.12 5.26 1.69
CA ALA A 68 20.78 5.62 0.43
C ALA A 68 21.02 7.14 0.33
N ALA A 69 20.06 7.98 0.74
CA ALA A 69 20.23 9.44 0.78
C ALA A 69 21.39 9.88 1.69
N ASN A 70 21.57 9.20 2.82
CA ASN A 70 22.54 9.56 3.85
C ASN A 70 23.91 8.89 3.66
N ALA A 71 24.10 8.09 2.61
CA ALA A 71 25.40 7.50 2.32
C ALA A 71 26.44 8.60 2.03
N ALA A 72 27.66 8.42 2.53
CA ALA A 72 28.71 9.43 2.45
C ALA A 72 29.04 9.87 1.00
N ASN A 73 28.83 8.97 0.04
CA ASN A 73 29.04 9.19 -1.39
C ASN A 73 27.74 9.41 -2.18
N ALA A 74 26.60 9.66 -1.52
CA ALA A 74 25.34 9.93 -2.20
C ALA A 74 25.42 11.24 -2.97
N ASN A 75 25.21 11.18 -4.29
CA ASN A 75 25.04 12.37 -5.12
C ASN A 75 23.65 12.99 -4.94
N ASP A 76 23.46 14.20 -5.46
CA ASP A 76 22.22 14.97 -5.24
C ASP A 76 20.98 14.31 -5.86
N MET A 77 21.14 13.56 -6.95
CA MET A 77 20.04 12.83 -7.59
C MET A 77 19.61 11.62 -6.74
N VAL A 78 20.57 10.90 -6.15
CA VAL A 78 20.28 9.83 -5.18
C VAL A 78 19.56 10.40 -3.97
N LYS A 79 20.01 11.52 -3.40
CA LYS A 79 19.36 12.19 -2.27
C LYS A 79 17.92 12.60 -2.61
N THR A 80 17.74 13.28 -3.74
CA THR A 80 16.43 13.78 -4.20
C THR A 80 15.44 12.63 -4.37
N HIS A 81 15.79 11.62 -5.16
CA HIS A 81 14.86 10.52 -5.43
C HIS A 81 14.65 9.61 -4.22
N SER A 82 15.65 9.44 -3.36
CA SER A 82 15.46 8.74 -2.08
C SER A 82 14.39 9.40 -1.21
N MET A 83 14.38 10.74 -1.13
CA MET A 83 13.35 11.48 -0.39
C MET A 83 11.96 11.26 -1.00
N HIS A 84 11.84 11.23 -2.33
CA HIS A 84 10.57 10.96 -3.00
C HIS A 84 10.07 9.52 -2.77
N VAL A 85 10.96 8.53 -2.87
CA VAL A 85 10.66 7.12 -2.54
C VAL A 85 10.19 7.01 -1.09
N SER A 86 10.89 7.66 -0.16
CA SER A 86 10.55 7.63 1.26
C SER A 86 9.17 8.22 1.51
N THR A 87 8.87 9.38 0.91
CA THR A 87 7.58 10.06 1.08
C THR A 87 6.43 9.20 0.54
N ALA A 88 6.54 8.68 -0.69
CA ALA A 88 5.51 7.83 -1.28
C ALA A 88 5.32 6.54 -0.47
N ALA A 89 6.39 5.91 0.01
CA ALA A 89 6.28 4.72 0.86
C ALA A 89 5.62 5.02 2.22
N GLN A 90 5.88 6.19 2.82
CA GLN A 90 5.20 6.62 4.05
C GLN A 90 3.72 6.93 3.84
N ASN A 91 3.33 7.48 2.70
CA ASN A 91 1.92 7.64 2.35
C ASN A 91 1.23 6.27 2.31
N VAL A 92 1.85 5.25 1.70
CA VAL A 92 1.31 3.88 1.66
C VAL A 92 1.13 3.30 3.06
N VAL A 93 1.99 3.63 4.03
CA VAL A 93 1.81 3.22 5.43
C VAL A 93 0.55 3.84 6.03
N ALA A 94 0.31 5.14 5.81
CA ALA A 94 -0.89 5.81 6.29
C ALA A 94 -2.17 5.28 5.59
N MET A 95 -2.13 5.13 4.26
CA MET A 95 -3.24 4.57 3.48
C MET A 95 -3.55 3.11 3.90
N SER A 96 -2.53 2.33 4.25
CA SER A 96 -2.72 0.96 4.77
C SER A 96 -3.55 0.93 6.05
N ASP A 97 -3.37 1.92 6.93
CA ASP A 97 -4.15 2.01 8.17
C ASP A 97 -5.63 2.28 7.90
N GLU A 98 -5.95 3.09 6.88
CA GLU A 98 -7.33 3.32 6.45
C GLU A 98 -7.99 2.05 5.90
N VAL A 99 -7.26 1.29 5.07
CA VAL A 99 -7.76 0.03 4.49
C VAL A 99 -8.00 -1.02 5.58
N VAL A 100 -7.07 -1.14 6.55
CA VAL A 100 -7.23 -2.05 7.70
C VAL A 100 -8.44 -1.65 8.55
N ALA A 101 -8.65 -0.36 8.80
CA ALA A 101 -9.80 0.12 9.56
C ALA A 101 -11.13 -0.24 8.87
N LEU A 102 -11.22 -0.09 7.54
CA LEU A 102 -12.40 -0.53 6.78
C LEU A 102 -12.60 -2.04 6.86
N ALA A 103 -11.54 -2.82 6.67
CA ALA A 103 -11.61 -4.27 6.75
C ALA A 103 -12.05 -4.77 8.14
N GLN A 104 -11.62 -4.09 9.21
CA GLN A 104 -12.07 -4.37 10.57
C GLN A 104 -13.56 -4.05 10.77
N LYS A 105 -14.05 -2.90 10.28
CA LYS A 105 -15.48 -2.56 10.30
C LYS A 105 -16.32 -3.60 9.56
N ILE A 106 -15.88 -4.04 8.39
CA ILE A 106 -16.53 -5.10 7.62
C ILE A 106 -16.64 -6.39 8.45
N ARG A 107 -15.55 -6.82 9.10
CA ARG A 107 -15.53 -8.03 9.93
C ARG A 107 -16.45 -7.95 11.15
N MET A 108 -16.72 -6.76 11.64
CA MET A 108 -17.64 -6.52 12.76
C MET A 108 -19.09 -6.29 12.33
N SER A 109 -19.34 -5.98 11.06
CA SER A 109 -20.69 -5.69 10.57
C SER A 109 -21.57 -6.94 10.63
N THR A 110 -22.81 -6.75 11.06
CA THR A 110 -23.87 -7.76 11.06
C THR A 110 -24.88 -7.54 9.91
N SER A 111 -24.62 -6.54 9.05
CA SER A 111 -25.50 -6.15 7.95
C SER A 111 -24.82 -6.43 6.61
N LEU A 112 -25.47 -7.21 5.75
CA LEU A 112 -24.96 -7.49 4.41
C LEU A 112 -24.80 -6.21 3.58
N ASP A 113 -25.78 -5.30 3.66
CA ASP A 113 -25.79 -4.08 2.85
C ASP A 113 -24.70 -3.10 3.31
N GLU A 114 -24.50 -2.96 4.63
CA GLU A 114 -23.39 -2.17 5.18
C GLU A 114 -22.04 -2.76 4.77
N ALA A 115 -21.87 -4.07 4.91
CA ALA A 115 -20.63 -4.76 4.54
C ALA A 115 -20.32 -4.60 3.05
N LYS A 116 -21.32 -4.59 2.16
CA LYS A 116 -21.14 -4.32 0.72
C LYS A 116 -20.67 -2.90 0.45
N MET A 117 -21.26 -1.89 1.10
CA MET A 117 -20.84 -0.50 0.95
C MET A 117 -19.39 -0.32 1.39
N LEU A 118 -19.04 -0.84 2.57
CA LEU A 118 -17.67 -0.78 3.09
C LEU A 118 -16.69 -1.57 2.21
N ALA A 119 -17.10 -2.71 1.65
CA ALA A 119 -16.23 -3.49 0.76
C ALA A 119 -15.91 -2.76 -0.55
N ALA A 120 -16.87 -2.02 -1.12
CA ALA A 120 -16.63 -1.18 -2.29
C ALA A 120 -15.65 -0.03 -2.00
N GLU A 121 -15.77 0.59 -0.82
CA GLU A 121 -14.80 1.60 -0.37
C GLU A 121 -13.41 0.99 -0.15
N MET A 122 -13.36 -0.18 0.52
CA MET A 122 -12.12 -0.92 0.77
C MET A 122 -11.42 -1.30 -0.54
N GLN A 123 -12.16 -1.71 -1.57
CA GLN A 123 -11.61 -1.99 -2.89
C GLN A 123 -10.90 -0.77 -3.47
N THR A 124 -11.59 0.36 -3.53
CA THR A 124 -11.02 1.63 -4.05
C THR A 124 -9.74 2.00 -3.30
N LYS A 125 -9.76 1.97 -1.96
CA LYS A 125 -8.59 2.34 -1.16
C LYS A 125 -7.45 1.32 -1.27
N ALA A 126 -7.75 0.02 -1.42
CA ALA A 126 -6.74 -1.00 -1.61
C ALA A 126 -6.01 -0.86 -2.96
N GLU A 127 -6.73 -0.48 -4.01
CA GLU A 127 -6.14 -0.15 -5.32
C GLU A 127 -5.20 1.08 -5.22
N GLN A 128 -5.62 2.10 -4.47
CA GLN A 128 -4.85 3.32 -4.22
C GLN A 128 -3.51 3.08 -3.50
N LEU A 129 -3.35 1.98 -2.75
CA LEU A 129 -2.05 1.60 -2.18
C LEU A 129 -0.96 1.46 -3.26
N THR A 130 -1.35 1.03 -4.47
CA THR A 130 -0.43 0.92 -5.60
C THR A 130 -0.45 2.16 -6.47
N THR A 131 -1.63 2.62 -6.90
CA THR A 131 -1.75 3.71 -7.88
C THR A 131 -1.45 5.08 -7.30
N GLY A 132 -1.60 5.24 -5.98
CA GLY A 132 -1.76 6.52 -5.32
C GLY A 132 -3.15 7.12 -5.55
N VAL A 133 -3.33 8.36 -5.11
CA VAL A 133 -4.58 9.13 -5.20
C VAL A 133 -4.29 10.56 -5.62
N ASP A 134 -5.04 11.09 -6.59
CA ASP A 134 -5.01 12.50 -6.96
C ASP A 134 -5.83 13.28 -5.91
N ALA A 135 -5.16 13.74 -4.86
CA ALA A 135 -5.83 14.31 -3.70
C ALA A 135 -6.18 15.78 -3.89
N ASP A 136 -5.36 16.51 -4.66
CA ASP A 136 -5.62 17.91 -4.99
C ASP A 136 -6.48 18.11 -6.25
N LYS A 137 -6.79 17.03 -6.97
CA LYS A 137 -7.63 16.97 -8.17
C LYS A 137 -7.02 17.73 -9.34
N ASN A 138 -5.68 17.75 -9.44
CA ASN A 138 -4.96 18.39 -10.54
C ASN A 138 -4.83 17.49 -11.79
N GLY A 139 -5.30 16.24 -11.73
CA GLY A 139 -5.23 15.26 -12.82
C GLY A 139 -3.94 14.44 -12.85
N GLN A 140 -3.07 14.58 -11.85
CA GLN A 140 -1.81 13.85 -11.71
C GLN A 140 -1.71 13.25 -10.31
N ILE A 141 -0.97 12.15 -10.20
CA ILE A 141 -0.65 11.54 -8.90
C ILE A 141 0.84 11.75 -8.65
N SER A 142 1.14 12.72 -7.80
CA SER A 142 2.50 13.05 -7.37
C SER A 142 3.03 12.03 -6.36
N TRP A 143 4.35 12.03 -6.13
CA TRP A 143 4.98 11.26 -5.05
C TRP A 143 4.74 11.87 -3.65
N ASN A 144 4.37 13.15 -3.61
CA ASN A 144 4.28 13.93 -2.38
C ASN A 144 3.10 13.46 -1.51
N LYS A 145 3.02 14.02 -0.30
CA LYS A 145 1.90 13.76 0.61
C LYS A 145 0.65 14.52 0.13
N PRO A 146 -0.55 13.91 0.12
CA PRO A 146 -0.88 12.52 0.51
C PRO A 146 -1.01 11.54 -0.68
N GLU A 147 -0.51 11.89 -1.87
CA GLU A 147 -0.88 11.26 -3.13
C GLU A 147 -0.13 9.96 -3.45
N GLY A 148 1.18 9.95 -3.21
CA GLY A 148 2.06 8.93 -3.77
C GLY A 148 1.76 7.51 -3.28
N GLY A 149 1.60 6.58 -4.22
CA GLY A 149 1.50 5.14 -3.96
C GLY A 149 2.80 4.39 -4.23
N LEU A 150 2.74 3.05 -4.21
CA LEU A 150 3.89 2.21 -4.55
C LEU A 150 4.41 2.42 -5.98
N ALA A 151 3.55 2.83 -6.92
CA ALA A 151 3.96 3.16 -8.28
C ALA A 151 4.93 4.35 -8.32
N GLN A 152 4.64 5.43 -7.58
CA GLN A 152 5.53 6.58 -7.46
C GLN A 152 6.83 6.20 -6.75
N ALA A 153 6.77 5.37 -5.70
CA ALA A 153 7.96 4.83 -5.06
C ALA A 153 8.83 4.03 -6.06
N GLN A 154 8.22 3.20 -6.91
CA GLN A 154 8.93 2.42 -7.93
C GLN A 154 9.55 3.30 -9.02
N GLN A 155 8.83 4.32 -9.48
CA GLN A 155 9.32 5.27 -10.46
C GLN A 155 10.56 6.00 -9.94
N HIS A 156 10.50 6.55 -8.74
CA HIS A 156 11.64 7.27 -8.16
C HIS A 156 12.79 6.34 -7.77
N MET A 157 12.51 5.09 -7.38
CA MET A 157 13.54 4.07 -7.18
C MET A 157 14.32 3.81 -8.47
N ASN A 158 13.65 3.80 -9.63
CA ASN A 158 14.31 3.62 -10.92
C ASN A 158 15.21 4.81 -11.28
N PHE A 159 14.77 6.04 -11.00
CA PHE A 159 15.61 7.23 -11.19
C PHE A 159 16.83 7.22 -10.26
N MET A 160 16.66 6.78 -9.00
CA MET A 160 17.76 6.61 -8.05
C MET A 160 18.80 5.59 -8.54
N LYS A 161 18.36 4.44 -9.09
CA LYS A 161 19.26 3.43 -9.66
C LYS A 161 20.07 3.96 -10.85
N ALA A 162 19.39 4.65 -11.77
CA ALA A 162 20.04 5.28 -12.91
C ALA A 162 21.08 6.33 -12.45
N ALA A 163 20.73 7.16 -11.47
CA ALA A 163 21.62 8.16 -10.89
C ALA A 163 22.84 7.57 -10.14
N ALA A 164 22.71 6.37 -9.59
CA ALA A 164 23.80 5.66 -8.91
C ALA A 164 24.76 4.94 -9.88
N GLY A 165 24.45 4.90 -11.19
CA GLY A 165 25.26 4.17 -12.17
C GLY A 165 25.13 2.65 -12.08
N THR A 166 24.13 2.14 -11.33
CA THR A 166 23.86 0.71 -11.20
C THR A 166 22.73 0.33 -12.15
N GLN A 167 23.07 -0.28 -13.29
CA GLN A 167 22.10 -0.90 -14.21
C GLN A 167 21.68 -2.28 -13.69
#